data_AF-A0A366DH48-F1
#
_entry.id   AF-A0A366DH48-F1
#
_cell.length_a   1.000
_cell.length_b   1.000
_cell.length_c   1.000
_cell.angle_alpha   90.00
_cell.angle_beta   90.00
_cell.angle_gamma   90.00
#
_symmetry.space_group_name_H-M   'P 1'
#
loop_
_entity.id
_entity.type
_entity.pdbx_description
1 polymer ?
#
loop_
_entity_poly.entity_id
_entity_poly.type
_entity_poly.pdbx_seq_one_letter_code
_entity_poly.pdbx_strand_id
1 'polypeptide(L)'
;MQGCVLIQKGPDFKFRVSKPGKSVDSTDLNDFIIHEKLGTAAPYITGSAQVPAWSNVLIPFGRTYAQPALILLKPGNVVAYQTQFEARIQSNMSSMRIYNHTGTSRYVTYYVYWNSIGG
;
A
#
# COMPACT_ATOMS: atom_id res chain seq x y z
N MET A 1 6.64 17.28 -9.71
CA MET A 1 6.66 17.29 -8.24
C MET A 1 6.16 15.95 -7.74
N GLN A 2 6.92 15.27 -6.87
CA GLN A 2 6.53 13.97 -6.32
C GLN A 2 5.61 14.19 -5.10
N GLY A 3 4.66 13.28 -4.88
CA GLY A 3 3.89 13.23 -3.63
C GLY A 3 4.75 12.69 -2.49
N CYS A 4 4.46 13.08 -1.26
CA CYS A 4 5.21 12.67 -0.08
C CYS A 4 4.34 11.76 0.81
N VAL A 5 4.98 10.78 1.46
CA VAL A 5 4.30 9.82 2.34
C VAL A 5 4.82 10.01 3.77
N LEU A 6 3.91 10.19 4.72
CA LEU A 6 4.22 10.22 6.15
C LEU A 6 3.62 8.99 6.85
N ILE A 7 4.46 8.30 7.61
CA ILE A 7 4.07 7.20 8.49
C ILE A 7 4.68 7.50 9.87
N GLN A 8 3.86 7.86 10.85
CA GLN A 8 4.31 8.16 12.20
C GLN A 8 3.63 7.25 13.22
N LYS A 9 4.44 6.56 14.04
CA LYS A 9 3.98 5.73 15.16
C LYS A 9 3.97 6.54 16.46
N GLY A 10 2.96 6.32 17.30
CA GLY A 10 2.76 7.01 18.57
C GLY A 10 1.32 6.82 19.06
N PRO A 11 0.93 7.45 20.19
CA PRO A 11 -0.45 7.47 20.67
C PRO A 11 -1.45 8.02 19.64
N ASP A 12 -0.99 8.92 18.76
CA ASP A 12 -1.72 9.37 17.57
C ASP A 12 -1.04 8.84 16.30
N PHE A 13 -1.41 7.64 15.86
CA PHE A 13 -0.90 7.08 14.60
C PHE A 13 -1.36 7.94 13.42
N LYS A 14 -0.42 8.40 12.58
CA LYS A 14 -0.70 9.22 11.39
C LYS A 14 -0.21 8.52 10.12
N PHE A 15 -1.11 8.40 9.14
CA PHE A 15 -0.81 7.97 7.77
C PHE A 15 -1.35 9.02 6.80
N ARG A 16 -0.47 9.57 5.96
CA ARG A 16 -0.83 10.61 4.98
C ARG A 16 -0.07 10.44 3.67
N VAL A 17 -0.78 10.62 2.56
CA VAL A 17 -0.20 10.75 1.22
C VAL A 17 -0.57 12.13 0.70
N SER A 18 0.39 13.03 0.57
CA SER A 18 0.12 14.38 0.08
C SER A 18 -0.11 14.38 -1.44
N LYS A 19 -0.94 15.31 -1.91
CA LYS A 19 -1.03 15.65 -3.33
C LYS A 19 0.33 16.17 -3.82
N PRO A 20 0.66 16.00 -5.12
CA PRO A 20 1.88 16.56 -5.69
C PRO A 20 2.04 18.06 -5.35
N GLY A 21 3.19 18.43 -4.77
CA GLY A 21 3.48 19.81 -4.39
C GLY A 21 2.89 20.25 -3.05
N LYS A 22 2.23 19.36 -2.30
CA LYS A 22 1.72 19.61 -0.95
C LYS A 22 2.56 18.93 0.13
N SER A 23 2.67 19.57 1.28
CA SER A 23 3.44 19.05 2.43
C SER A 23 2.69 17.94 3.15
N VAL A 24 3.43 16.94 3.65
CA VAL A 24 2.87 15.92 4.56
C VAL A 24 2.46 16.47 5.92
N ASP A 25 3.04 17.60 6.30
CA ASP A 25 2.73 18.31 7.55
C ASP A 25 1.58 19.31 7.39
N SER A 26 0.94 19.37 6.21
CA SER A 26 -0.22 20.25 6.02
C SER A 26 -1.33 19.94 7.03
N THR A 27 -2.00 20.98 7.50
CA THR A 27 -3.16 20.88 8.39
C THR A 27 -4.47 20.85 7.61
N ASP A 28 -4.46 21.16 6.30
CA ASP A 28 -5.63 21.05 5.42
C ASP A 28 -5.78 19.62 4.90
N LEU A 29 -6.88 18.95 5.25
CA LEU A 29 -7.15 17.57 4.82
C LEU A 29 -7.29 17.43 3.30
N ASN A 30 -7.67 18.51 2.60
CA ASN A 30 -7.78 18.51 1.13
C ASN A 30 -6.43 18.45 0.43
N ASP A 31 -5.32 18.71 1.13
CA ASP A 31 -3.97 18.57 0.58
C ASP A 31 -3.53 17.11 0.47
N PHE A 32 -4.31 16.17 1.00
CA PHE A 32 -3.99 14.76 1.05
C PHE A 32 -4.88 13.96 0.11
N ILE A 33 -4.26 13.02 -0.59
CA ILE A 33 -4.95 11.98 -1.37
C ILE A 33 -5.53 10.94 -0.40
N ILE A 34 -4.82 10.67 0.70
CA ILE A 34 -5.24 9.77 1.78
C ILE A 34 -4.77 10.37 3.10
N HIS A 35 -5.62 10.36 4.12
CA HIS A 35 -5.31 10.86 5.46
C HIS A 35 -6.03 10.07 6.55
N GLU A 36 -5.58 10.19 7.80
CA GLU A 36 -6.03 9.43 8.96
C GLU A 36 -7.54 9.54 9.26
N LYS A 37 -8.19 10.66 8.91
CA LYS A 37 -9.65 10.83 9.05
C LYS A 37 -10.50 10.11 7.99
N LEU A 38 -9.91 9.56 6.93
CA LEU A 38 -10.56 8.68 5.96
C LEU A 38 -10.33 7.23 6.37
N GLY A 39 -11.05 6.77 7.39
CA GLY A 39 -11.39 5.35 7.64
C GLY A 39 -10.31 4.29 7.43
N THR A 40 -9.03 4.56 7.75
CA THR A 40 -7.96 3.58 7.50
C THR A 40 -6.88 3.61 8.59
N ALA A 41 -7.21 3.03 9.75
CA ALA A 41 -6.27 2.96 10.87
C ALA A 41 -5.47 1.64 10.94
N ALA A 42 -5.77 0.64 10.11
CA ALA A 42 -5.03 -0.64 10.12
C ALA A 42 -4.92 -1.24 8.70
N PRO A 43 -3.80 -1.91 8.36
CA PRO A 43 -3.76 -2.76 7.18
C PRO A 43 -4.78 -3.88 7.38
N TYR A 44 -5.72 -4.01 6.45
CA TYR A 44 -6.71 -5.09 6.51
C TYR A 44 -6.10 -6.44 6.18
N ILE A 45 -5.05 -6.43 5.36
CA ILE A 45 -4.29 -7.62 5.02
C ILE A 45 -2.81 -7.27 5.12
N THR A 46 -2.08 -8.10 5.86
CA THR A 46 -0.63 -8.02 5.98
C THR A 46 -0.05 -9.41 5.81
N GLY A 47 1.10 -9.50 5.18
CA GLY A 47 1.80 -10.78 5.00
C GLY A 47 3.15 -10.61 4.36
N SER A 48 3.82 -11.72 4.11
CA SER A 48 5.07 -11.77 3.39
C SER A 48 5.02 -12.91 2.39
N ALA A 49 5.52 -12.67 1.18
CA ALA A 49 5.62 -13.69 0.15
C ALA A 49 6.97 -13.60 -0.55
N GLN A 50 7.54 -14.75 -0.88
CA GLN A 50 8.68 -14.78 -1.77
C GLN A 50 8.20 -14.53 -3.20
N VAL A 51 8.71 -13.47 -3.82
CA VAL A 51 8.40 -13.15 -5.22
C VAL A 51 9.63 -13.50 -6.06
N PRO A 52 9.57 -14.50 -6.95
CA PRO A 52 10.72 -14.90 -7.75
C PRO A 52 11.20 -13.78 -8.68
N ALA A 53 12.47 -13.82 -9.09
CA ALA A 53 13.04 -12.89 -10.05
C ALA A 53 12.21 -12.84 -11.35
N TRP A 54 12.01 -11.64 -11.91
CA TRP A 54 11.27 -11.41 -13.17
C TRP A 54 9.90 -12.11 -13.24
N SER A 55 9.25 -12.28 -12.10
CA SER A 55 8.05 -13.09 -11.98
C SER A 55 6.99 -12.37 -11.14
N ASN A 56 5.92 -13.07 -10.83
CA ASN A 56 4.88 -12.58 -9.96
C ASN A 56 4.33 -13.69 -9.07
N VAL A 57 3.66 -13.28 -8.00
CA VAL A 57 2.94 -14.18 -7.10
C VAL A 57 1.53 -13.65 -6.89
N LEU A 58 0.56 -14.57 -6.86
CA LEU A 58 -0.83 -14.26 -6.52
C LEU A 58 -1.04 -14.44 -5.03
N ILE A 59 -1.62 -13.44 -4.39
CA ILE A 59 -1.98 -13.41 -2.98
C ILE A 59 -3.51 -13.33 -2.88
N PRO A 60 -4.19 -14.40 -2.44
CA PRO A 60 -5.63 -14.36 -2.18
C PRO A 60 -5.93 -13.59 -0.90
N PHE A 61 -7.08 -12.91 -0.87
CA PHE A 61 -7.46 -12.06 0.26
C PHE A 61 -8.45 -12.69 1.24
N GLY A 62 -8.91 -13.92 0.98
CA GLY A 62 -9.90 -14.62 1.80
C GLY A 62 -11.32 -14.03 1.76
N ARG A 63 -11.50 -12.82 1.23
CA ARG A 63 -12.79 -12.17 0.97
C ARG A 63 -12.70 -11.21 -0.22
N THR A 64 -13.86 -10.89 -0.78
CA THR A 64 -14.02 -9.91 -1.87
C THR A 64 -14.25 -8.51 -1.31
N TYR A 65 -13.58 -7.51 -1.86
CA TYR A 65 -13.74 -6.12 -1.45
C TYR A 65 -14.47 -5.29 -2.52
N ALA A 66 -15.20 -4.27 -2.09
CA ALA A 66 -16.00 -3.43 -2.99
C ALA A 66 -15.28 -2.15 -3.47
N GLN A 67 -14.14 -1.81 -2.88
CA GLN A 67 -13.45 -0.53 -3.10
C GLN A 67 -11.96 -0.70 -3.36
N PRO A 68 -11.34 0.23 -4.13
CA PRO A 68 -9.91 0.20 -4.40
C PRO A 68 -9.08 0.27 -3.11
N ALA A 69 -7.94 -0.42 -3.13
CA ALA A 69 -7.05 -0.53 -1.99
C ALA A 69 -5.76 0.28 -2.22
N LEU A 70 -5.16 0.76 -1.13
CA LEU A 70 -3.78 1.20 -1.12
C LEU A 70 -2.88 0.01 -0.77
N ILE A 71 -1.80 -0.16 -1.54
CA ILE A 71 -0.82 -1.23 -1.30
C ILE A 71 0.54 -0.60 -0.98
N LEU A 72 1.16 -1.07 0.09
CA LEU A 72 2.55 -0.79 0.43
C LEU A 72 3.37 -2.09 0.33
N LEU A 73 4.47 -2.05 -0.42
CA LEU A 73 5.41 -3.16 -0.56
C LEU A 73 6.73 -2.82 0.12
N LYS A 74 7.26 -3.76 0.90
CA LYS A 74 8.53 -3.64 1.62
C LYS A 74 9.41 -4.88 1.44
N PRO A 75 10.30 -4.90 0.43
CA PRO A 75 11.36 -5.88 0.34
C PRO A 75 12.40 -5.60 1.45
N GLY A 76 12.22 -6.21 2.62
CA GLY A 76 13.00 -5.91 3.83
C GLY A 76 12.48 -4.68 4.58
N ASN A 77 13.38 -3.77 4.98
CA ASN A 77 13.02 -2.64 5.85
C ASN A 77 12.57 -1.37 5.11
N VAL A 78 12.73 -1.31 3.78
CA VAL A 78 12.49 -0.13 2.94
C VAL A 78 11.28 -0.34 2.04
N VAL A 79 10.54 0.73 1.73
CA VAL A 79 9.43 0.70 0.77
C VAL A 79 9.98 0.50 -0.65
N ALA A 80 9.34 -0.38 -1.44
CA ALA A 80 9.76 -0.66 -2.79
C ALA A 80 9.54 0.52 -3.73
N TYR A 81 10.48 0.72 -4.66
CA TYR A 81 10.20 1.51 -5.85
C TYR A 81 9.31 0.71 -6.81
N GLN A 82 8.38 1.40 -7.48
CA GLN A 82 7.48 0.79 -8.45
C GLN A 82 8.25 0.09 -9.60
N THR A 83 9.42 0.62 -9.97
CA THR A 83 10.30 0.03 -10.99
C THR A 83 10.92 -1.30 -10.57
N GLN A 84 10.89 -1.64 -9.28
CA GLN A 84 11.42 -2.90 -8.74
C GLN A 84 10.29 -3.87 -8.39
N PHE A 85 9.24 -3.36 -7.74
CA PHE A 85 8.07 -4.16 -7.38
C PHE A 85 6.80 -3.38 -7.61
N GLU A 86 5.82 -4.02 -8.25
CA GLU A 86 4.49 -3.49 -8.48
C GLU A 86 3.46 -4.45 -7.88
N ALA A 87 2.34 -3.94 -7.38
CA ALA A 87 1.22 -4.79 -7.00
C ALA A 87 -0.08 -4.31 -7.62
N ARG A 88 -0.90 -5.26 -8.08
CA ARG A 88 -2.19 -4.99 -8.73
C ARG A 88 -3.28 -5.83 -8.09
N ILE A 89 -4.33 -5.16 -7.59
CA ILE A 89 -5.58 -5.82 -7.24
C ILE A 89 -6.20 -6.40 -8.50
N GLN A 90 -6.63 -7.65 -8.47
CA GLN A 90 -7.30 -8.28 -9.61
C GLN A 90 -8.73 -7.77 -9.74
N SER A 91 -9.33 -7.86 -10.93
CA SER A 91 -10.67 -7.32 -11.22
C SER A 91 -11.78 -7.86 -10.32
N ASN A 92 -11.61 -9.08 -9.79
CA ASN A 92 -12.53 -9.70 -8.85
C ASN A 92 -12.40 -9.18 -7.41
N MET A 93 -11.46 -8.27 -7.13
CA MET A 93 -11.21 -7.65 -5.83
C MET A 93 -11.01 -8.65 -4.67
N SER A 94 -10.69 -9.90 -4.98
CA SER A 94 -10.49 -10.99 -3.99
C SER A 94 -9.05 -11.50 -3.94
N SER A 95 -8.18 -10.91 -4.76
CA SER A 95 -6.76 -11.23 -4.80
C SER A 95 -5.93 -10.07 -5.33
N MET A 96 -4.64 -10.14 -5.09
CA MET A 96 -3.63 -9.24 -5.63
C MET A 96 -2.48 -10.02 -6.23
N ARG A 97 -1.86 -9.46 -7.25
CA ARG A 97 -0.63 -9.98 -7.82
C ARG A 97 0.51 -9.02 -7.52
N ILE A 98 1.59 -9.52 -6.93
CA ILE A 98 2.84 -8.77 -6.72
C ILE A 98 3.82 -9.19 -7.80
N TYR A 99 4.33 -8.23 -8.56
CA TYR A 99 5.29 -8.39 -9.63
C TYR A 99 6.67 -7.97 -9.14
N ASN A 100 7.69 -8.76 -9.49
CA ASN A 100 9.09 -8.47 -9.24
C ASN A 100 9.77 -8.21 -10.59
N HIS A 101 10.21 -6.97 -10.77
CA HIS A 101 10.93 -6.49 -11.95
C HIS A 101 12.45 -6.47 -11.71
N THR A 102 12.93 -7.27 -10.76
CA THR A 102 14.36 -7.40 -10.47
C THR A 102 14.85 -8.80 -10.81
N GLY A 103 16.16 -8.92 -11.05
CA GLY A 103 16.83 -10.20 -11.29
C GLY A 103 17.07 -11.05 -10.04
N THR A 104 16.43 -10.74 -8.91
CA THR A 104 16.64 -11.47 -7.66
C THR A 104 15.32 -11.80 -6.99
N SER A 105 15.16 -13.04 -6.56
CA SER A 105 14.02 -13.46 -5.73
C SER A 105 14.11 -12.82 -4.35
N ARG A 106 13.03 -12.18 -3.89
CA ARG A 106 13.00 -11.51 -2.58
C ARG A 106 11.71 -11.80 -1.84
N TYR A 107 11.81 -11.89 -0.51
CA TYR A 107 10.64 -11.78 0.34
C TYR A 107 10.16 -10.32 0.37
N VAL A 108 8.88 -10.13 0.06
CA VAL A 108 8.23 -8.82 0.07
C VAL A 108 7.15 -8.86 1.14
N THR A 109 7.32 -8.05 2.19
CA THR A 109 6.25 -7.76 3.13
C THR A 109 5.28 -6.81 2.46
N TYR A 110 4.00 -7.13 2.48
CA TYR A 110 2.95 -6.29 1.91
C TYR A 110 1.96 -5.87 2.97
N TYR A 111 1.47 -4.65 2.83
CA TYR A 111 0.38 -4.10 3.62
C TYR A 111 -0.66 -3.60 2.64
N VAL A 112 -1.89 -4.08 2.78
CA VAL A 112 -3.00 -3.65 1.94
C VAL A 112 -4.06 -3.02 2.83
N TYR A 113 -4.43 -1.80 2.46
CA TYR A 113 -5.31 -0.91 3.21
C TYR A 113 -6.54 -0.63 2.37
N TRP A 114 -7.73 -0.81 2.95
CA TRP A 114 -9.00 -0.51 2.30
C TRP A 114 -9.65 0.63 3.05
N ASN A 115 -10.40 1.46 2.34
CA ASN A 115 -11.23 2.44 3.03
C ASN A 115 -12.46 1.71 3.60
N SER A 116 -12.72 1.87 4.90
CA SER A 116 -13.84 1.21 5.58
C SER A 116 -15.22 1.80 5.25
N ILE A 117 -15.29 2.86 4.44
CA ILE A 117 -16.54 3.60 4.21
C ILE A 117 -17.38 2.83 3.17
N GLY A 118 -18.10 1.80 3.63
CA GLY A 118 -19.06 1.05 2.81
C GLY A 118 -19.54 -0.28 3.39
N GLY A 119 -19.47 -0.46 4.72
CA GLY A 119 -20.19 -1.52 5.44
C GLY A 119 -21.31 -0.91 6.26
#